data_AF-A0A933D6B1-F1
#
_entry.id   AF-A0A933D6B1-F1
#
_cell.length_a   1.000
_cell.length_b   1.000
_cell.length_c   1.000
_cell.angle_alpha   90.00
_cell.angle_beta   90.00
_cell.angle_gamma   90.00
#
_symmetry.space_group_name_H-M   'P 1'
#
loop_
_entity.id
_entity.type
_entity.pdbx_description
1 polymer ?
#
loop_
_entity_poly.entity_id
_entity_poly.type
_entity_poly.pdbx_seq_one_letter_code
_entity_poly.pdbx_strand_id
1 'polypeptide(L)'
;MSAGWGNGAVVLLTAAAVAATVMWLPLGSEFEPLLFDVDLGARETLWLVSGETARRVLAVPGQTITGVALSSLQEKVGGGMEILILVDGKVVRRSSRFWQSWRGDSARLTFPVQSFVLPAGTAVELEVRRTAGDPLPLQVTRDSGALTVSLVHPVPLEAGARRGVMAGLAVMLAAYVLGALKRWQWAAAAAAVAVVSPLVLAGFLRPAGVLGVSDWDYYFTVHTRYRDSLLKYHTFPFWNAYTCGGTAGLADPEFPVISPLYPLELLFGVSGGLRLAVVVSVAVGGLGMLTLARRLNLSPTAGLLAALIVSFSSTTLLKLTEGHIDMLAAMWMPWIFWSWHHAYTREQHRTQSTNSRQSTEHRAQSSNEW
;
A
#
# COMPACT_ATOMS: atom_id res chain seq x y z
N MET A 1 1.91 3.74 50.83
CA MET A 1 2.35 4.44 49.61
C MET A 1 3.64 3.80 49.13
N SER A 2 3.55 2.75 48.30
CA SER A 2 4.71 2.21 47.57
C SER A 2 4.44 2.44 46.09
N ALA A 3 5.26 3.31 45.50
CA ALA A 3 5.06 3.78 44.13
C ALA A 3 5.40 2.65 43.15
N GLY A 4 4.40 2.24 42.36
CA GLY A 4 4.50 1.22 41.32
C GLY A 4 5.28 1.67 40.09
N TRP A 5 6.60 1.83 40.24
CA TRP A 5 7.52 2.14 39.13
C TRP A 5 7.92 0.90 38.31
N GLY A 6 7.57 -0.31 38.74
CA GLY A 6 8.02 -1.56 38.11
C GLY A 6 7.42 -1.86 36.73
N ASN A 7 6.14 -1.54 36.51
CA ASN A 7 5.46 -1.98 35.27
C ASN A 7 5.81 -1.12 34.06
N GLY A 8 6.11 0.17 34.25
CA GLY A 8 6.42 1.08 33.14
C GLY A 8 7.79 0.82 32.50
N ALA A 9 8.81 0.58 33.34
CA ALA A 9 10.16 0.28 32.86
C ALA A 9 10.25 -1.07 32.14
N VAL A 10 9.54 -2.09 32.65
CA VAL A 10 9.48 -3.42 32.03
C VAL A 10 8.80 -3.36 30.67
N VAL A 11 7.72 -2.56 30.52
CA VAL A 11 7.05 -2.37 29.22
C VAL A 11 7.96 -1.68 28.21
N LEU A 12 8.68 -0.63 28.61
CA LEU A 12 9.63 0.08 27.74
C LEU A 12 10.80 -0.81 27.30
N LEU A 13 11.36 -1.60 28.22
CA LEU A 13 12.47 -2.52 27.93
C LEU A 13 12.03 -3.68 27.04
N THR A 14 10.83 -4.23 27.25
CA THR A 14 10.30 -5.32 26.42
C THR A 14 9.97 -4.83 25.01
N ALA A 15 9.38 -3.63 24.89
CA ALA A 15 9.15 -2.97 23.60
C ALA A 15 10.45 -2.69 22.86
N ALA A 16 11.47 -2.18 23.56
CA ALA A 16 12.79 -1.91 22.99
C ALA A 16 13.50 -3.20 22.56
N ALA A 17 13.40 -4.28 23.34
CA ALA A 17 13.99 -5.58 23.00
C ALA A 17 13.32 -6.22 21.78
N VAL A 18 11.99 -6.19 21.69
CA VAL A 18 11.25 -6.68 20.51
C VAL A 18 11.61 -5.86 19.28
N ALA A 19 11.65 -4.52 19.39
CA ALA A 19 12.05 -3.64 18.30
C ALA A 19 13.50 -3.92 17.86
N ALA A 20 14.44 -4.08 18.79
CA ALA A 20 15.85 -4.38 18.50
C ALA A 20 16.01 -5.76 17.83
N THR A 21 15.34 -6.79 18.33
CA THR A 21 15.45 -8.16 17.78
C THR A 21 14.93 -8.24 16.35
N VAL A 22 13.95 -7.40 16.01
CA VAL A 22 13.31 -7.38 14.69
C VAL A 22 14.06 -6.53 13.67
N MET A 23 14.80 -5.51 14.12
CA MET A 23 15.76 -4.81 13.25
C MET A 23 16.88 -5.73 12.74
N TRP A 24 17.07 -6.89 13.39
CA TRP A 24 18.13 -7.86 13.10
C TRP A 24 17.64 -9.15 12.42
N LEU A 25 16.32 -9.33 12.22
CA LEU A 25 15.77 -10.50 11.54
C LEU A 25 15.95 -10.39 10.01
N PRO A 26 16.68 -11.30 9.35
CA PRO A 26 16.84 -11.28 7.90
C PRO A 26 15.52 -11.73 7.25
N LEU A 27 14.79 -10.79 6.65
CA LEU A 27 13.60 -11.07 5.83
C LEU A 27 14.05 -11.19 4.37
N GLY A 28 13.60 -12.24 3.66
CA GLY A 28 14.15 -12.72 2.38
C GLY A 28 14.11 -11.77 1.17
N SER A 29 14.24 -12.29 -0.05
CA SER A 29 14.24 -11.51 -1.30
C SER A 29 13.02 -11.81 -2.17
N GLU A 30 12.38 -10.77 -2.73
CA GLU A 30 11.51 -10.92 -3.91
C GLU A 30 12.31 -10.67 -5.20
N PHE A 31 11.76 -11.10 -6.33
CA PHE A 31 12.44 -11.12 -7.62
C PHE A 31 11.67 -10.24 -8.62
N GLU A 32 12.05 -8.96 -8.78
CA GLU A 32 11.47 -8.10 -9.83
C GLU A 32 12.29 -8.20 -11.12
N PRO A 33 11.62 -8.35 -12.29
CA PRO A 33 12.25 -8.16 -13.57
C PRO A 33 12.43 -6.65 -13.84
N LEU A 34 13.63 -6.22 -14.19
CA LEU A 34 13.75 -4.99 -15.00
C LEU A 34 13.46 -5.38 -16.46
N LEU A 35 12.31 -4.93 -16.96
CA LEU A 35 11.94 -5.02 -18.37
C LEU A 35 12.81 -4.04 -19.16
N PHE A 36 13.68 -4.56 -20.02
CA PHE A 36 14.40 -3.75 -21.01
C PHE A 36 13.72 -3.96 -22.36
N ASP A 37 13.01 -2.94 -22.85
CA ASP A 37 12.52 -2.91 -24.23
C ASP A 37 13.65 -2.49 -25.16
N VAL A 38 14.00 -3.32 -26.15
CA VAL A 38 15.01 -2.99 -27.16
C VAL A 38 14.62 -3.55 -28.52
N ASP A 39 14.40 -2.65 -29.47
CA ASP A 39 13.91 -2.86 -30.84
C ASP A 39 14.61 -4.01 -31.63
N LEU A 40 13.82 -4.77 -32.37
CA LEU A 40 14.25 -5.87 -33.24
C LEU A 40 13.46 -5.96 -34.57
N GLY A 41 12.57 -5.00 -34.86
CA GLY A 41 11.77 -5.03 -36.08
C GLY A 41 10.69 -6.13 -36.13
N ALA A 42 9.87 -6.09 -37.18
CA ALA A 42 8.54 -6.68 -37.28
C ALA A 42 8.45 -8.24 -37.30
N ARG A 43 8.83 -8.92 -36.21
CA ARG A 43 8.44 -10.32 -35.97
C ARG A 43 7.76 -10.46 -34.60
N GLU A 44 6.52 -10.94 -34.60
CA GLU A 44 5.70 -11.08 -33.38
C GLU A 44 6.08 -12.28 -32.49
N THR A 45 6.93 -13.21 -32.95
CA THR A 45 7.34 -14.41 -32.18
C THR A 45 8.68 -14.94 -32.67
N LEU A 46 9.59 -15.27 -31.73
CA LEU A 46 10.84 -15.96 -32.02
C LEU A 46 10.69 -17.45 -31.66
N TRP A 47 10.87 -18.34 -32.63
CA TRP A 47 10.92 -19.78 -32.39
C TRP A 47 12.35 -20.19 -32.08
N LEU A 48 12.58 -20.76 -30.90
CA LEU A 48 13.86 -21.34 -30.52
C LEU A 48 13.77 -22.87 -30.66
N VAL A 49 14.44 -23.45 -31.64
CA VAL A 49 14.47 -24.89 -31.89
C VAL A 49 15.64 -25.55 -31.14
N SER A 50 15.56 -26.85 -30.86
CA SER A 50 16.66 -27.58 -30.21
C SER A 50 17.97 -27.43 -30.99
N GLY A 51 19.03 -27.01 -30.31
CA GLY A 51 20.34 -26.70 -30.89
C GLY A 51 20.50 -25.23 -31.32
N GLU A 52 19.41 -24.46 -31.39
CA GLU A 52 19.47 -23.04 -31.67
C GLU A 52 19.80 -22.22 -30.43
N THR A 53 20.39 -21.07 -30.71
CA THR A 53 20.87 -20.12 -29.72
C THR A 53 20.34 -18.75 -30.08
N ALA A 54 19.68 -18.09 -29.12
CA ALA A 54 19.35 -16.67 -29.19
C ALA A 54 20.37 -15.87 -28.36
N ARG A 55 20.88 -14.76 -28.89
CA ARG A 55 21.83 -13.88 -28.20
C ARG A 55 21.29 -12.47 -28.12
N ARG A 56 21.55 -11.78 -27.02
CA ARG A 56 21.17 -10.38 -26.84
C ARG A 56 22.16 -9.64 -25.96
N VAL A 57 22.56 -8.44 -26.38
CA VAL A 57 23.38 -7.55 -25.56
C VAL A 57 22.46 -6.56 -24.85
N LEU A 58 22.66 -6.38 -23.55
CA LEU A 58 21.93 -5.42 -22.72
C LEU A 58 22.88 -4.68 -21.79
N ALA A 59 22.57 -3.41 -21.50
CA ALA A 59 23.30 -2.64 -20.51
C ALA A 59 22.70 -2.89 -19.13
N VAL A 60 23.55 -3.17 -18.14
CA VAL A 60 23.08 -3.44 -16.77
C VAL A 60 22.95 -2.17 -15.94
N PRO A 61 21.99 -2.12 -15.00
CA PRO A 61 21.66 -0.93 -14.23
C PRO A 61 22.59 -0.69 -13.02
N GLY A 62 23.64 -1.52 -12.82
CA GLY A 62 24.50 -1.43 -11.64
C GLY A 62 23.98 -2.15 -10.40
N GLN A 63 22.93 -2.97 -10.52
CA GLN A 63 22.29 -3.67 -9.42
C GLN A 63 22.69 -5.16 -9.35
N THR A 64 22.50 -5.80 -8.19
CA THR A 64 22.75 -7.24 -8.00
C THR A 64 21.85 -8.07 -8.90
N ILE A 65 22.42 -8.93 -9.74
CA ILE A 65 21.70 -9.83 -10.64
C ILE A 65 21.62 -11.22 -9.98
N THR A 66 20.44 -11.80 -9.96
CA THR A 66 20.13 -13.12 -9.36
C THR A 66 19.47 -14.11 -10.31
N GLY A 67 19.08 -13.65 -11.49
CA GLY A 67 18.48 -14.53 -12.48
C GLY A 67 18.22 -13.84 -13.81
N VAL A 68 17.69 -14.62 -14.73
CA VAL A 68 17.20 -14.15 -16.03
C VAL A 68 15.78 -14.68 -16.20
N ALA A 69 14.85 -13.84 -16.66
CA ALA A 69 13.48 -14.23 -16.95
C ALA A 69 13.19 -14.11 -18.45
N LEU A 70 12.49 -15.09 -19.00
CA LEU A 70 11.98 -15.14 -20.37
C LEU A 70 10.47 -15.32 -20.34
N SER A 71 9.76 -14.83 -21.36
CA SER A 71 8.33 -15.11 -21.55
C SER A 71 8.11 -15.98 -22.79
N SER A 72 7.19 -16.93 -22.70
CA SER A 72 6.81 -17.86 -23.77
C SER A 72 5.30 -17.86 -23.95
N LEU A 73 4.82 -18.00 -25.18
CA LEU A 73 3.39 -18.15 -25.49
C LEU A 73 2.87 -19.57 -25.21
N GLN A 74 3.74 -20.54 -24.91
CA GLN A 74 3.33 -21.89 -24.53
C GLN A 74 2.90 -21.94 -23.06
N GLU A 75 1.80 -22.64 -22.77
CA GLU A 75 1.30 -22.88 -21.41
C GLU A 75 2.29 -23.62 -20.52
N LYS A 76 2.98 -24.59 -21.10
CA LYS A 76 3.96 -25.43 -20.40
C LYS A 76 5.18 -25.63 -21.27
N VAL A 77 6.33 -25.23 -20.73
CA VAL A 77 7.61 -25.38 -21.41
C VAL A 77 8.33 -26.59 -20.86
N GLY A 78 8.44 -27.63 -21.69
CA GLY A 78 9.24 -28.82 -21.42
C GLY A 78 10.59 -28.79 -22.13
N GLY A 79 11.47 -29.73 -21.79
CA GLY A 79 12.79 -29.87 -22.40
C GLY A 79 13.91 -29.12 -21.67
N GLY A 80 15.08 -29.11 -22.28
CA GLY A 80 16.29 -28.51 -21.72
C GLY A 80 16.53 -27.12 -22.27
N MET A 81 16.88 -26.19 -21.40
CA MET A 81 17.34 -24.85 -21.76
C MET A 81 18.56 -24.48 -20.94
N GLU A 82 19.44 -23.69 -21.52
CA GLU A 82 20.61 -23.11 -20.85
C GLU A 82 20.66 -21.62 -21.13
N ILE A 83 20.89 -20.83 -20.08
CA ILE A 83 21.19 -19.41 -20.17
C ILE A 83 22.65 -19.20 -19.77
N LEU A 84 23.36 -18.44 -20.59
CA LEU A 84 24.70 -17.94 -20.31
C LEU A 84 24.66 -16.41 -20.24
N ILE A 85 25.37 -15.87 -19.26
CA ILE A 85 25.59 -14.44 -19.09
C ILE A 85 27.06 -14.20 -19.39
N LEU A 86 27.36 -13.46 -20.45
CA LEU A 86 28.70 -13.14 -20.89
C LEU A 86 29.01 -11.65 -20.71
N VAL A 87 30.24 -11.35 -20.32
CA VAL A 87 30.81 -10.00 -20.29
C VAL A 87 32.14 -10.07 -21.03
N ASP A 88 32.33 -9.20 -22.02
CA ASP A 88 33.51 -9.21 -22.91
C ASP A 88 33.80 -10.60 -23.52
N GLY A 89 32.74 -11.31 -23.92
CA GLY A 89 32.81 -12.66 -24.51
C GLY A 89 33.14 -13.78 -23.53
N LYS A 90 33.28 -13.50 -22.22
CA LYS A 90 33.55 -14.51 -21.19
C LYS A 90 32.28 -14.82 -20.41
N VAL A 91 31.99 -16.11 -20.22
CA VAL A 91 30.86 -16.56 -19.40
C VAL A 91 31.12 -16.19 -17.93
N VAL A 92 30.33 -15.26 -17.41
CA VAL A 92 30.34 -14.83 -16.02
C VAL A 92 29.40 -15.69 -15.19
N ARG A 93 28.22 -16.03 -15.72
CA ARG A 93 27.25 -16.92 -15.07
C ARG A 93 26.56 -17.82 -16.08
N ARG A 94 26.06 -18.96 -15.61
CA ARG A 94 25.23 -19.87 -16.39
C ARG A 94 24.14 -20.51 -15.53
N SER A 95 23.03 -20.89 -16.14
CA SER A 95 21.98 -21.67 -15.51
C SER A 95 21.24 -22.54 -16.51
N SER A 96 21.03 -23.81 -16.17
CA SER A 96 20.24 -24.76 -16.96
C SER A 96 18.96 -25.20 -16.25
N ARG A 97 18.76 -24.73 -15.02
CA ARG A 97 17.53 -24.95 -14.26
C ARG A 97 16.65 -23.73 -14.42
N PHE A 98 15.35 -23.94 -14.60
CA PHE A 98 14.39 -22.87 -14.60
C PHE A 98 13.11 -23.30 -13.87
N TRP A 99 12.41 -22.32 -13.32
CA TRP A 99 11.05 -22.46 -12.85
C TRP A 99 10.13 -21.74 -13.83
N GLN A 100 8.93 -22.28 -14.02
CA GLN A 100 7.91 -21.65 -14.86
C GLN A 100 6.73 -21.22 -14.00
N SER A 101 6.19 -20.04 -14.26
CA SER A 101 4.96 -19.53 -13.66
C SER A 101 4.07 -18.98 -14.76
N TRP A 102 2.79 -19.33 -14.73
CA TRP A 102 1.80 -18.81 -15.67
C TRP A 102 1.33 -17.42 -15.24
N ARG A 103 1.37 -16.44 -16.14
CA ARG A 103 0.81 -15.08 -15.92
C ARG A 103 0.04 -14.63 -17.15
N GLY A 104 -1.28 -14.53 -17.01
CA GLY A 104 -2.17 -14.11 -18.09
C GLY A 104 -2.10 -15.11 -19.25
N ASP A 105 -1.57 -14.66 -20.39
CA ASP A 105 -1.50 -15.42 -21.64
C ASP A 105 -0.08 -15.94 -21.95
N SER A 106 0.83 -15.93 -20.98
CA SER A 106 2.23 -16.34 -21.19
C SER A 106 2.83 -17.11 -20.01
N ALA A 107 3.71 -18.07 -20.32
CA ALA A 107 4.55 -18.74 -19.35
C ALA A 107 5.83 -17.94 -19.14
N ARG A 108 6.06 -17.53 -17.90
CA ARG A 108 7.30 -16.88 -17.49
C ARG A 108 8.29 -17.91 -16.98
N LEU A 109 9.43 -18.01 -17.65
CA LEU A 109 10.54 -18.91 -17.34
C LEU A 109 11.63 -18.13 -16.61
N THR A 110 11.95 -18.52 -15.38
CA THR A 110 12.96 -17.83 -14.56
C THR A 110 14.13 -18.75 -14.28
N PHE A 111 15.31 -18.31 -14.68
CA PHE A 111 16.58 -19.00 -14.59
C PHE A 111 17.42 -18.38 -13.46
N PRO A 112 17.46 -19.00 -12.26
CA PRO A 112 18.29 -18.50 -11.17
C PRO A 112 19.78 -18.58 -11.52
N VAL A 113 20.57 -17.59 -11.12
CA VAL A 113 22.04 -17.62 -11.17
C VAL A 113 22.60 -17.22 -9.82
N GLN A 114 23.85 -17.60 -9.53
CA GLN A 114 24.53 -17.14 -8.32
C GLN A 114 24.71 -15.61 -8.37
N SER A 115 24.26 -14.92 -7.32
CA SER A 115 24.24 -13.46 -7.23
C SER A 115 25.58 -12.82 -7.62
N PHE A 116 25.52 -11.74 -8.38
CA PHE A 116 26.70 -10.97 -8.78
C PHE A 116 26.32 -9.53 -9.11
N VAL A 117 27.29 -8.62 -9.08
CA VAL A 117 27.11 -7.20 -9.38
C VAL A 117 28.05 -6.83 -10.52
N LEU A 118 27.56 -6.01 -11.44
CA LEU A 118 28.35 -5.40 -12.52
C LEU A 118 28.20 -3.88 -12.46
N PRO A 119 29.21 -3.10 -12.87
CA PRO A 119 29.10 -1.64 -12.97
C PRO A 119 27.92 -1.20 -13.85
N ALA A 120 27.26 -0.09 -13.50
CA ALA A 120 26.19 0.47 -14.31
C ALA A 120 26.70 0.80 -15.73
N GLY A 121 25.92 0.46 -16.75
CA GLY A 121 26.29 0.63 -18.16
C GLY A 121 27.18 -0.48 -18.74
N THR A 122 27.57 -1.49 -17.96
CA THR A 122 28.31 -2.65 -18.49
C THR A 122 27.44 -3.39 -19.50
N ALA A 123 27.98 -3.63 -20.70
CA ALA A 123 27.32 -4.45 -21.72
C ALA A 123 27.44 -5.93 -21.33
N VAL A 124 26.29 -6.59 -21.21
CA VAL A 124 26.15 -8.01 -20.91
C VAL A 124 25.50 -8.69 -22.10
N GLU A 125 26.13 -9.74 -22.61
CA GLU A 125 25.55 -10.61 -23.62
C GLU A 125 24.85 -11.78 -22.93
N LEU A 126 23.54 -11.86 -23.08
CA LEU A 126 22.72 -13.00 -22.68
C LEU A 126 22.56 -13.95 -23.85
N GLU A 127 22.93 -15.21 -23.64
CA GLU A 127 22.80 -16.28 -24.61
C GLU A 127 21.83 -17.33 -24.06
N VAL A 128 20.72 -17.54 -24.76
CA VAL A 128 19.70 -18.55 -24.44
C VAL A 128 19.80 -19.68 -25.45
N ARG A 129 20.07 -20.88 -24.98
CA ARG A 129 20.22 -22.09 -25.79
C ARG A 129 19.10 -23.05 -25.47
N ARG A 130 18.43 -23.57 -26.49
CA ARG A 130 17.51 -24.71 -26.31
C ARG A 130 18.29 -25.99 -26.51
N THR A 131 18.46 -26.77 -25.44
CA THR A 131 19.27 -28.00 -25.46
C THR A 131 18.44 -29.25 -25.78
N ALA A 132 17.12 -29.24 -25.48
CA ALA A 132 16.21 -30.32 -25.84
C ALA A 132 14.72 -29.88 -25.86
N GLY A 133 13.88 -30.63 -26.57
CA GLY A 133 12.41 -30.49 -26.59
C GLY A 133 11.86 -29.65 -27.74
N ASP A 134 10.52 -29.57 -27.83
CA ASP A 134 9.75 -28.97 -28.94
C ASP A 134 10.02 -27.47 -29.13
N PRO A 135 9.96 -26.91 -30.34
CA PRO A 135 10.22 -25.48 -30.57
C PRO A 135 9.55 -24.54 -29.55
N LEU A 136 10.32 -23.60 -28.98
CA LEU A 136 9.82 -22.60 -28.02
C LEU A 136 9.37 -21.33 -28.74
N PRO A 137 8.10 -20.93 -28.72
CA PRO A 137 7.70 -19.58 -29.10
C PRO A 137 8.00 -18.65 -27.94
N LEU A 138 9.14 -17.96 -28.02
CA LEU A 138 9.46 -16.90 -27.08
C LEU A 138 8.64 -15.64 -27.45
N GLN A 139 8.02 -15.05 -26.44
CA GLN A 139 7.22 -13.86 -26.60
C GLN A 139 8.15 -12.67 -26.86
N VAL A 140 7.72 -11.89 -27.84
CA VAL A 140 8.39 -10.71 -28.30
C VAL A 140 7.50 -9.51 -27.93
N THR A 141 8.05 -8.44 -27.35
CA THR A 141 7.24 -7.29 -26.95
C THR A 141 6.58 -6.64 -28.18
N ARG A 142 5.25 -6.44 -28.13
CA ARG A 142 4.42 -5.96 -29.27
C ARG A 142 4.91 -4.63 -29.86
N ASP A 143 5.47 -3.76 -29.03
CA ASP A 143 5.83 -2.39 -29.44
C ASP A 143 7.27 -2.28 -29.98
N SER A 144 8.12 -3.30 -29.80
CA SER A 144 9.55 -3.24 -30.13
C SER A 144 10.06 -4.45 -30.94
N GLY A 145 9.30 -5.52 -31.13
CA GLY A 145 9.85 -6.71 -31.79
C GLY A 145 10.97 -7.40 -30.98
N ALA A 146 11.16 -7.02 -29.71
CA ALA A 146 12.22 -7.47 -28.81
C ALA A 146 11.92 -8.79 -28.09
N LEU A 147 12.89 -9.71 -28.03
CA LEU A 147 12.82 -10.85 -27.10
C LEU A 147 12.77 -10.31 -25.65
N THR A 148 11.67 -10.59 -24.92
CA THR A 148 11.54 -10.14 -23.53
C THR A 148 12.47 -10.93 -22.63
N VAL A 149 13.67 -10.40 -22.39
CA VAL A 149 14.64 -10.94 -21.44
C VAL A 149 14.84 -9.93 -20.32
N SER A 150 14.51 -10.33 -19.10
CA SER A 150 14.67 -9.46 -17.93
C SER A 150 15.72 -10.01 -16.99
N LEU A 151 16.62 -9.14 -16.53
CA LEU A 151 17.46 -9.48 -15.39
C LEU A 151 16.58 -9.45 -14.15
N VAL A 152 16.70 -10.51 -13.36
CA VAL A 152 16.02 -10.62 -12.08
C VAL A 152 16.96 -10.08 -11.01
N HIS A 153 16.56 -8.98 -10.42
CA HIS A 153 17.26 -8.41 -9.28
C HIS A 153 16.57 -8.90 -8.00
N PRO A 154 17.33 -9.23 -6.94
CA PRO A 154 16.73 -9.39 -5.64
C PRO A 154 16.25 -7.99 -5.25
N VAL A 155 14.94 -7.79 -5.26
CA VAL A 155 14.35 -6.63 -4.62
C VAL A 155 14.33 -6.96 -3.14
N PRO A 156 15.03 -6.19 -2.30
CA PRO A 156 14.95 -6.41 -0.87
C PRO A 156 13.47 -6.34 -0.45
N LEU A 157 12.97 -7.39 0.24
CA LEU A 157 11.76 -7.26 1.06
C LEU A 157 11.92 -6.14 2.13
N GLU A 158 13.14 -5.61 2.30
CA GLU A 158 13.61 -4.73 3.39
C GLU A 158 12.72 -3.54 3.72
N ALA A 159 12.01 -2.95 2.76
CA ALA A 159 11.22 -1.77 3.07
C ALA A 159 9.77 -2.12 3.41
N GLY A 160 9.07 -2.79 2.50
CA GLY A 160 7.65 -3.13 2.66
C GLY A 160 7.43 -4.17 3.76
N ALA A 161 8.13 -5.29 3.69
CA ALA A 161 7.96 -6.37 4.67
C ALA A 161 8.45 -5.95 6.06
N ARG A 162 9.57 -5.23 6.15
CA ARG A 162 10.05 -4.69 7.44
C ARG A 162 9.03 -3.72 8.05
N ARG A 163 8.39 -2.86 7.25
CA ARG A 163 7.30 -2.00 7.73
C ARG A 163 6.08 -2.82 8.17
N GLY A 164 5.70 -3.84 7.41
CA GLY A 164 4.62 -4.76 7.77
C GLY A 164 4.87 -5.47 9.09
N VAL A 165 6.09 -6.01 9.29
CA VAL A 165 6.50 -6.63 10.55
C VAL A 165 6.54 -5.62 11.69
N MET A 166 7.12 -4.42 11.49
CA MET A 166 7.11 -3.36 12.51
C MET A 166 5.69 -2.95 12.90
N ALA A 167 4.77 -2.84 11.93
CA ALA A 167 3.36 -2.55 12.19
C ALA A 167 2.69 -3.69 12.98
N GLY A 168 2.90 -4.95 12.59
CA GLY A 168 2.38 -6.11 13.31
C GLY A 168 2.85 -6.16 14.77
N LEU A 169 4.12 -5.86 15.02
CA LEU A 169 4.67 -5.82 16.38
C LEU A 169 4.17 -4.63 17.18
N ALA A 170 4.01 -3.46 16.56
CA ALA A 170 3.39 -2.31 17.21
C ALA A 170 1.96 -2.64 17.65
N VAL A 171 1.20 -3.39 16.84
CA VAL A 171 -0.13 -3.90 17.19
C VAL A 171 -0.06 -4.92 18.34
N MET A 172 0.88 -5.87 18.31
CA MET A 172 1.05 -6.83 19.41
C MET A 172 1.45 -6.15 20.73
N LEU A 173 2.36 -5.19 20.67
CA LEU A 173 2.75 -4.37 21.82
C LEU A 173 1.56 -3.56 22.34
N ALA A 174 0.77 -2.96 21.44
CA ALA A 174 -0.45 -2.26 21.84
C ALA A 174 -1.43 -3.21 22.55
N ALA A 175 -1.68 -4.41 22.02
CA ALA A 175 -2.52 -5.41 22.66
C ALA A 175 -2.00 -5.82 24.06
N TYR A 176 -0.68 -5.95 24.22
CA TYR A 176 -0.05 -6.22 25.51
C TYR A 176 -0.20 -5.05 26.50
N VAL A 177 0.07 -3.82 26.05
CA VAL A 177 -0.08 -2.59 26.84
C VAL A 177 -1.53 -2.35 27.24
N LEU A 178 -2.50 -2.68 26.38
CA LEU A 178 -3.91 -2.70 26.73
C LEU A 178 -4.19 -3.63 27.90
N GLY A 179 -3.61 -4.83 27.92
CA GLY A 179 -3.72 -5.76 29.05
C GLY A 179 -3.14 -5.19 30.36
N ALA A 180 -2.00 -4.50 30.27
CA ALA A 180 -1.29 -3.95 31.44
C ALA A 180 -1.90 -2.65 31.99
N LEU A 181 -2.45 -1.78 31.14
CA LEU A 181 -2.95 -0.45 31.50
C LEU A 181 -4.49 -0.38 31.52
N LYS A 182 -5.14 -1.16 32.40
CA LYS A 182 -6.62 -1.24 32.49
C LYS A 182 -7.34 0.12 32.50
N ARG A 183 -6.79 1.14 33.17
CA ARG A 183 -7.39 2.49 33.22
C ARG A 183 -7.26 3.27 31.91
N TRP A 184 -6.23 3.00 31.12
CA TRP A 184 -5.84 3.79 29.93
C TRP A 184 -6.00 3.03 28.62
N GLN A 185 -6.74 1.92 28.62
CA GLN A 185 -6.85 1.04 27.46
C GLN A 185 -7.28 1.79 26.19
N TRP A 186 -8.34 2.59 26.25
CA TRP A 186 -8.79 3.34 25.07
C TRP A 186 -7.77 4.38 24.58
N ALA A 187 -7.03 5.02 25.49
CA ALA A 187 -5.97 5.96 25.11
C ALA A 187 -4.78 5.23 24.47
N ALA A 188 -4.39 4.07 25.01
CA ALA A 188 -3.36 3.22 24.42
C ALA A 188 -3.77 2.69 23.03
N ALA A 189 -5.03 2.29 22.85
CA ALA A 189 -5.55 1.88 21.54
C ALA A 189 -5.53 3.03 20.53
N ALA A 190 -5.95 4.23 20.94
CA ALA A 190 -5.91 5.42 20.09
C ALA A 190 -4.48 5.80 19.70
N ALA A 191 -3.55 5.77 20.67
CA ALA A 191 -2.13 5.99 20.41
C ALA A 191 -1.56 4.94 19.44
N ALA A 192 -1.96 3.67 19.59
CA ALA A 192 -1.55 2.61 18.68
C ALA A 192 -2.01 2.88 17.24
N VAL A 193 -3.27 3.25 17.02
CA VAL A 193 -3.76 3.64 15.69
C VAL A 193 -2.97 4.83 15.13
N ALA A 194 -2.78 5.88 15.93
CA ALA A 194 -2.06 7.07 15.51
C ALA A 194 -0.59 6.81 15.15
N VAL A 195 0.06 5.82 15.79
CA VAL A 195 1.45 5.43 15.51
C VAL A 195 1.54 4.44 14.35
N VAL A 196 0.62 3.46 14.27
CA VAL A 196 0.63 2.44 13.22
C VAL A 196 0.30 3.02 11.85
N SER A 197 -0.63 3.99 11.75
CA SER A 197 -0.99 4.63 10.47
C SER A 197 0.20 5.21 9.70
N PRO A 198 1.03 6.11 10.26
CA PRO A 198 2.20 6.62 9.54
C PRO A 198 3.28 5.56 9.33
N LEU A 199 3.39 4.51 10.16
CA LEU A 199 4.35 3.43 9.95
C LEU A 199 3.99 2.56 8.74
N VAL A 200 2.72 2.15 8.64
CA VAL A 200 2.21 1.37 7.50
C VAL A 200 2.26 2.20 6.23
N LEU A 201 1.84 3.47 6.30
CA LEU A 201 1.75 4.37 5.16
C LEU A 201 3.03 5.18 4.93
N ALA A 202 4.15 4.84 5.58
CA ALA A 202 5.41 5.56 5.45
C ALA A 202 5.92 5.66 3.99
N GLY A 203 5.48 4.76 3.11
CA GLY A 203 5.74 4.84 1.68
C GLY A 203 5.19 6.11 1.04
N PHE A 204 4.00 6.56 1.45
CA PHE A 204 3.39 7.81 1.00
C PHE A 204 4.11 9.04 1.56
N LEU A 205 4.84 8.94 2.68
CA LEU A 205 5.54 10.09 3.25
C LEU A 205 6.90 10.39 2.60
N ARG A 206 7.34 9.61 1.60
CA ARG A 206 8.61 9.82 0.91
C ARG A 206 8.45 10.83 -0.25
N PRO A 207 9.17 11.97 -0.23
CA PRO A 207 8.95 13.06 -1.20
C PRO A 207 9.72 12.96 -2.53
N ALA A 208 10.40 11.86 -2.85
CA ALA A 208 11.32 11.85 -3.99
C ALA A 208 10.67 11.39 -5.30
N GLY A 209 10.17 12.31 -6.14
CA GLY A 209 9.97 12.15 -7.59
C GLY A 209 9.02 11.04 -8.10
N VAL A 210 8.55 10.15 -7.23
CA VAL A 210 7.57 9.12 -7.56
C VAL A 210 6.24 9.83 -7.74
N LEU A 211 5.55 9.66 -8.87
CA LEU A 211 4.23 10.27 -9.11
C LEU A 211 3.06 9.34 -8.78
N GLY A 212 3.32 8.13 -8.31
CA GLY A 212 2.29 7.11 -8.09
C GLY A 212 2.05 6.26 -9.35
N VAL A 213 1.03 5.41 -9.30
CA VAL A 213 0.58 4.55 -10.41
C VAL A 213 -0.90 4.79 -10.67
N SER A 214 -1.42 4.36 -11.82
CA SER A 214 -2.84 4.56 -12.20
C SER A 214 -3.29 6.00 -11.98
N ASP A 215 -4.26 6.27 -11.11
CA ASP A 215 -5.04 7.53 -11.08
C ASP A 215 -4.31 8.67 -10.36
N TRP A 216 -3.13 8.40 -9.80
CA TRP A 216 -2.36 9.40 -9.08
C TRP A 216 -1.99 10.62 -9.95
N ASP A 217 -1.74 10.42 -11.25
CA ASP A 217 -1.42 11.49 -12.19
C ASP A 217 -2.63 12.42 -12.43
N TYR A 218 -3.82 11.85 -12.56
CA TYR A 218 -5.09 12.55 -12.64
C TYR A 218 -5.32 13.41 -11.40
N TYR A 219 -5.27 12.82 -10.20
CA TYR A 219 -5.53 13.57 -8.97
C TYR A 219 -4.47 14.64 -8.71
N PHE A 220 -3.18 14.37 -8.95
CA PHE A 220 -2.16 15.42 -8.85
C PHE A 220 -2.42 16.57 -9.82
N THR A 221 -2.85 16.28 -11.04
CA THR A 221 -3.18 17.31 -12.03
C THR A 221 -4.36 18.16 -11.57
N VAL A 222 -5.49 17.53 -11.25
CA VAL A 222 -6.72 18.22 -10.85
C VAL A 222 -6.53 19.03 -9.57
N HIS A 223 -5.92 18.43 -8.55
CA HIS A 223 -5.65 19.12 -7.29
C HIS A 223 -4.69 20.30 -7.45
N THR A 224 -3.70 20.19 -8.34
CA THR A 224 -2.79 21.31 -8.66
C THR A 224 -3.54 22.46 -9.30
N ARG A 225 -4.49 22.19 -10.19
CA ARG A 225 -5.31 23.23 -10.83
C ARG A 225 -6.25 23.91 -9.85
N TYR A 226 -6.86 23.15 -8.94
CA TYR A 226 -7.66 23.74 -7.86
C TYR A 226 -6.81 24.60 -6.92
N ARG A 227 -5.59 24.14 -6.60
CA ARG A 227 -4.65 24.92 -5.78
C ARG A 227 -4.22 26.20 -6.48
N ASP A 228 -3.90 26.14 -7.77
CA ASP A 228 -3.57 27.31 -8.59
C ASP A 228 -4.74 28.30 -8.65
N SER A 229 -5.98 27.80 -8.83
CA SER A 229 -7.19 28.62 -8.79
C SER A 229 -7.26 29.47 -7.53
N LEU A 230 -6.99 28.87 -6.37
CA LEU A 230 -7.09 29.55 -5.08
C LEU A 230 -5.89 30.45 -4.79
N LEU A 231 -4.66 29.96 -5.01
CA LEU A 231 -3.45 30.65 -4.57
C LEU A 231 -2.88 31.63 -5.61
N LYS A 232 -3.03 31.33 -6.90
CA LYS A 232 -2.50 32.17 -7.99
C LYS A 232 -3.56 33.07 -8.59
N TYR A 233 -4.77 32.55 -8.79
CA TYR A 233 -5.85 33.31 -9.45
C TYR A 233 -6.85 33.90 -8.46
N HIS A 234 -6.78 33.52 -7.17
CA HIS A 234 -7.69 33.99 -6.11
C HIS A 234 -9.18 33.78 -6.45
N THR A 235 -9.48 32.71 -7.18
CA THR A 235 -10.82 32.35 -7.63
C THR A 235 -11.25 31.01 -7.05
N PHE A 236 -12.47 30.95 -6.55
CA PHE A 236 -13.07 29.67 -6.15
C PHE A 236 -13.35 28.82 -7.40
N PRO A 237 -12.86 27.57 -7.48
CA PRO A 237 -12.92 26.79 -8.72
C PRO A 237 -14.28 26.10 -8.90
N PHE A 238 -15.28 26.86 -9.35
CA PHE A 238 -16.60 26.28 -9.71
C PHE A 238 -16.56 25.43 -10.99
N TRP A 239 -15.54 25.62 -11.84
CA TRP A 239 -15.36 24.93 -13.11
C TRP A 239 -13.93 24.41 -13.25
N ASN A 240 -13.79 23.19 -13.76
CA ASN A 240 -12.50 22.55 -14.08
C ASN A 240 -12.38 22.39 -15.59
N ALA A 241 -11.59 23.24 -16.24
CA ALA A 241 -11.40 23.21 -17.69
C ALA A 241 -10.42 22.11 -18.17
N TYR A 242 -9.78 21.37 -17.27
CA TYR A 242 -8.63 20.52 -17.59
C TYR A 242 -9.00 19.04 -17.77
N THR A 243 -10.22 18.65 -17.40
CA THR A 243 -10.71 17.27 -17.48
C THR A 243 -11.88 17.19 -18.45
N CYS A 244 -11.87 16.21 -19.35
CA CYS A 244 -12.99 15.91 -20.27
C CYS A 244 -13.50 17.11 -21.10
N GLY A 245 -12.65 18.10 -21.40
CA GLY A 245 -13.07 19.33 -22.10
C GLY A 245 -13.82 20.34 -21.22
N GLY A 246 -13.96 20.06 -19.92
CA GLY A 246 -14.62 20.90 -18.95
C GLY A 246 -15.61 20.13 -18.07
N THR A 247 -15.46 20.23 -16.75
CA THR A 247 -16.40 19.68 -15.76
C THR A 247 -16.79 20.72 -14.72
N ALA A 248 -17.98 20.56 -14.12
CA ALA A 248 -18.41 21.39 -13.01
C ALA A 248 -17.64 21.01 -11.75
N GLY A 249 -16.67 21.83 -11.34
CA GLY A 249 -15.76 21.53 -10.24
C GLY A 249 -16.48 21.31 -8.91
N LEU A 250 -17.35 22.24 -8.49
CA LEU A 250 -18.07 22.09 -7.20
C LEU A 250 -19.06 20.90 -7.18
N ALA A 251 -19.59 20.52 -8.34
CA ALA A 251 -20.52 19.40 -8.46
C ALA A 251 -19.78 18.05 -8.62
N ASP A 252 -18.46 18.08 -8.74
CA ASP A 252 -17.62 16.90 -8.79
C ASP A 252 -17.64 16.22 -7.41
N PRO A 253 -18.03 14.94 -7.31
CA PRO A 253 -17.98 14.21 -6.05
C PRO A 253 -16.55 14.13 -5.46
N GLU A 254 -15.53 14.34 -6.29
CA GLU A 254 -14.12 14.30 -5.89
C GLU A 254 -13.56 15.70 -5.60
N PHE A 255 -14.41 16.73 -5.53
CA PHE A 255 -13.98 18.11 -5.32
C PHE A 255 -13.22 18.29 -3.98
N PRO A 256 -11.90 18.51 -4.01
CA PRO A 256 -11.10 18.40 -2.79
C PRO A 256 -11.15 19.68 -1.95
N VAL A 257 -11.50 20.83 -2.53
CA VAL A 257 -11.34 22.15 -1.89
C VAL A 257 -12.15 22.31 -0.60
N ILE A 258 -13.31 21.63 -0.49
CA ILE A 258 -14.15 21.65 0.71
C ILE A 258 -13.75 20.61 1.75
N SER A 259 -12.80 19.73 1.42
CA SER A 259 -12.30 18.73 2.36
C SER A 259 -11.58 19.42 3.53
N PRO A 260 -11.83 18.97 4.78
CA PRO A 260 -11.12 19.50 5.95
C PRO A 260 -9.60 19.27 5.89
N LEU A 261 -9.12 18.38 5.01
CA LEU A 261 -7.71 18.07 4.84
C LEU A 261 -7.05 18.80 3.66
N TYR A 262 -7.81 19.47 2.81
CA TYR A 262 -7.27 20.26 1.69
C TYR A 262 -6.28 21.35 2.11
N PRO A 263 -6.40 21.99 3.30
CA PRO A 263 -5.36 22.90 3.78
C PRO A 263 -3.96 22.31 3.81
N LEU A 264 -3.80 20.98 3.94
CA LEU A 264 -2.49 20.32 3.86
C LEU A 264 -1.85 20.48 2.47
N GLU A 265 -2.64 20.45 1.41
CA GLU A 265 -2.18 20.67 0.03
C GLU A 265 -1.81 22.13 -0.23
N LEU A 266 -2.51 23.06 0.42
CA LEU A 266 -2.17 24.48 0.35
C LEU A 266 -0.79 24.72 0.99
N LEU A 267 -0.56 24.15 2.17
CA LEU A 267 0.66 24.34 2.98
C LEU A 267 1.89 23.58 2.46
N PHE A 268 1.73 22.31 2.07
CA PHE A 268 2.84 21.43 1.71
C PHE A 268 2.97 21.17 0.20
N GLY A 269 2.16 21.87 -0.61
CA GLY A 269 1.99 21.58 -2.03
C GLY A 269 1.14 20.32 -2.26
N VAL A 270 0.68 20.12 -3.49
CA VAL A 270 -0.22 19.00 -3.80
C VAL A 270 0.45 17.65 -3.57
N SER A 271 1.67 17.46 -4.07
CA SER A 271 2.36 16.17 -3.93
C SER A 271 2.55 15.75 -2.47
N GLY A 272 3.07 16.64 -1.62
CA GLY A 272 3.31 16.35 -0.20
C GLY A 272 2.02 16.38 0.62
N GLY A 273 1.19 17.39 0.41
CA GLY A 273 -0.03 17.61 1.17
C GLY A 273 -1.10 16.55 0.94
N LEU A 274 -1.29 16.09 -0.30
CA LEU A 274 -2.27 15.04 -0.60
C LEU A 274 -1.85 13.70 0.01
N ARG A 275 -0.56 13.37 -0.04
CA ARG A 275 -0.01 12.17 0.63
C ARG A 275 -0.15 12.25 2.14
N LEU A 276 0.08 13.42 2.72
CA LEU A 276 -0.16 13.64 4.13
C LEU A 276 -1.65 13.51 4.47
N ALA A 277 -2.55 14.02 3.61
CA ALA A 277 -3.99 13.87 3.76
C ALA A 277 -4.41 12.39 3.76
N VAL A 278 -3.80 11.54 2.92
CA VAL A 278 -4.02 10.08 2.96
C VAL A 278 -3.70 9.51 4.34
N VAL A 279 -2.51 9.81 4.88
CA VAL A 279 -2.09 9.30 6.20
C VAL A 279 -3.02 9.79 7.31
N VAL A 280 -3.37 11.07 7.28
CA VAL A 280 -4.26 11.70 8.27
C VAL A 280 -5.67 11.10 8.19
N SER A 281 -6.25 10.96 7.00
CA SER A 281 -7.56 10.35 6.80
C SER A 281 -7.64 8.93 7.36
N VAL A 282 -6.65 8.08 7.06
CA VAL A 282 -6.63 6.69 7.56
C VAL A 282 -6.53 6.66 9.09
N ALA A 283 -5.71 7.53 9.69
CA ALA A 283 -5.66 7.66 11.15
C ALA A 283 -7.00 8.15 11.73
N VAL A 284 -7.61 9.17 11.12
CA VAL A 284 -8.93 9.70 11.52
C VAL A 284 -10.00 8.62 11.43
N GLY A 285 -10.02 7.81 10.39
CA GLY A 285 -10.97 6.70 10.24
C GLY A 285 -10.79 5.62 11.30
N GLY A 286 -9.56 5.21 11.57
CA GLY A 286 -9.26 4.27 12.65
C GLY A 286 -9.67 4.80 14.03
N LEU A 287 -9.37 6.08 14.31
CA LEU A 287 -9.80 6.74 15.56
C LEU A 287 -11.32 6.83 15.67
N GLY A 288 -12.01 7.11 14.57
CA GLY A 288 -13.47 7.10 14.52
C GLY A 288 -14.06 5.72 14.79
N MET A 289 -13.43 4.66 14.27
CA MET A 289 -13.86 3.30 14.55
C MET A 289 -13.61 2.91 16.01
N LEU A 290 -12.51 3.37 16.62
CA LEU A 290 -12.29 3.19 18.06
C LEU A 290 -13.34 3.89 18.93
N THR A 291 -13.71 5.13 18.60
CA THR A 291 -14.74 5.87 19.35
C THR A 291 -16.12 5.25 19.17
N LEU A 292 -16.44 4.78 17.95
CA LEU A 292 -17.64 4.01 17.67
C LEU A 292 -17.68 2.70 18.45
N ALA A 293 -16.60 1.91 18.40
CA ALA A 293 -16.50 0.64 19.12
C ALA A 293 -16.73 0.81 20.63
N ARG A 294 -16.15 1.86 21.23
CA ARG A 294 -16.39 2.21 22.63
C ARG A 294 -17.85 2.52 22.91
N ARG A 295 -18.52 3.23 21.99
CA ARG A 295 -19.93 3.59 22.12
C ARG A 295 -20.86 2.38 21.97
N LEU A 296 -20.45 1.38 21.21
CA LEU A 296 -21.12 0.09 21.06
C LEU A 296 -20.80 -0.91 22.19
N ASN A 297 -20.13 -0.46 23.26
CA ASN A 297 -19.72 -1.28 24.41
C ASN A 297 -18.83 -2.48 24.05
N LEU A 298 -18.05 -2.37 22.97
CA LEU A 298 -17.03 -3.37 22.64
C LEU A 298 -15.85 -3.28 23.61
N SER A 299 -15.12 -4.39 23.76
CA SER A 299 -13.86 -4.38 24.51
C SER A 299 -12.81 -3.53 23.78
N PRO A 300 -11.81 -2.95 24.48
CA PRO A 300 -10.75 -2.17 23.83
C PRO A 300 -9.95 -2.96 22.80
N THR A 301 -9.76 -4.27 23.02
CA THR A 301 -9.09 -5.16 22.06
C THR A 301 -9.92 -5.38 20.80
N ALA A 302 -11.24 -5.61 20.95
CA ALA A 302 -12.14 -5.70 19.80
C ALA A 302 -12.24 -4.38 19.04
N GLY A 303 -12.27 -3.25 19.76
CA GLY A 303 -12.26 -1.92 19.16
C GLY A 303 -10.98 -1.62 18.38
N LEU A 304 -9.81 -1.98 18.94
CA LEU A 304 -8.53 -1.85 18.23
C LEU A 304 -8.52 -2.71 16.97
N LEU A 305 -8.96 -3.97 17.06
CA LEU A 305 -9.03 -4.85 15.89
C LEU A 305 -9.95 -4.27 14.80
N ALA A 306 -11.13 -3.79 15.17
CA ALA A 306 -12.06 -3.15 14.22
C ALA A 306 -11.44 -1.91 13.55
N ALA A 307 -10.75 -1.07 14.32
CA ALA A 307 -10.08 0.11 13.78
C ALA A 307 -8.95 -0.23 12.81
N LEU A 308 -8.16 -1.27 13.10
CA LEU A 308 -7.10 -1.74 12.21
C LEU A 308 -7.68 -2.34 10.92
N ILE A 309 -8.76 -3.11 11.00
CA ILE A 309 -9.42 -3.70 9.83
C ILE A 309 -9.96 -2.61 8.90
N VAL A 310 -10.63 -1.60 9.44
CA VAL A 310 -11.14 -0.47 8.63
C VAL A 310 -10.00 0.30 7.99
N SER A 311 -8.94 0.60 8.75
CA SER A 311 -7.84 1.46 8.29
C SER A 311 -6.90 0.76 7.32
N PHE A 312 -6.68 -0.54 7.49
CA PHE A 312 -5.60 -1.30 6.82
C PHE A 312 -6.11 -2.58 6.15
N SER A 313 -7.41 -2.67 5.84
CA SER A 313 -7.91 -3.73 4.98
C SER A 313 -7.21 -3.69 3.61
N SER A 314 -7.05 -4.86 2.99
CA SER A 314 -6.45 -4.96 1.65
C SER A 314 -7.15 -4.04 0.66
N THR A 315 -8.48 -3.94 0.71
CA THR A 315 -9.26 -3.03 -0.15
C THR A 315 -8.86 -1.57 0.03
N THR A 316 -8.66 -1.12 1.28
CA THR A 316 -8.26 0.27 1.57
C THR A 316 -6.85 0.52 1.06
N LEU A 317 -5.91 -0.38 1.38
CA LEU A 317 -4.51 -0.21 0.98
C LEU A 317 -4.35 -0.27 -0.55
N LEU A 318 -4.99 -1.22 -1.23
CA LEU A 318 -4.92 -1.35 -2.69
C LEU A 318 -5.47 -0.12 -3.41
N LYS A 319 -6.63 0.37 -2.98
CA LYS A 319 -7.21 1.60 -3.54
C LYS A 319 -6.32 2.81 -3.38
N LEU A 320 -5.75 3.00 -2.18
CA LEU A 320 -4.79 4.09 -1.94
C LEU A 320 -3.53 3.95 -2.79
N THR A 321 -3.03 2.73 -3.01
CA THR A 321 -1.86 2.51 -3.88
C THR A 321 -2.16 2.83 -5.34
N GLU A 322 -3.36 2.52 -5.82
CA GLU A 322 -3.82 2.83 -7.19
C GLU A 322 -4.25 4.28 -7.37
N GLY A 323 -4.34 5.06 -6.29
CA GLY A 323 -4.66 6.48 -6.36
C GLY A 323 -6.15 6.80 -6.24
N HIS A 324 -7.00 5.82 -5.93
CA HIS A 324 -8.42 6.03 -5.61
C HIS A 324 -8.57 6.75 -4.24
N ILE A 325 -8.32 8.06 -4.24
CA ILE A 325 -8.36 8.94 -3.07
C ILE A 325 -9.77 9.41 -2.73
N ASP A 326 -10.76 9.12 -3.55
CA ASP A 326 -12.19 9.21 -3.21
C ASP A 326 -12.51 8.44 -1.91
N MET A 327 -11.80 7.34 -1.66
CA MET A 327 -11.87 6.55 -0.43
C MET A 327 -11.54 7.36 0.84
N LEU A 328 -10.87 8.51 0.74
CA LEU A 328 -10.61 9.37 1.91
C LEU A 328 -11.92 9.89 2.53
N ALA A 329 -12.98 10.10 1.75
CA ALA A 329 -14.29 10.47 2.26
C ALA A 329 -14.89 9.32 3.10
N ALA A 330 -14.73 8.07 2.65
CA ALA A 330 -15.18 6.88 3.36
C ALA A 330 -14.51 6.70 4.74
N MET A 331 -13.32 7.25 4.96
CA MET A 331 -12.67 7.24 6.28
C MET A 331 -13.45 8.04 7.35
N TRP A 332 -14.40 8.89 6.95
CA TRP A 332 -15.26 9.61 7.88
C TRP A 332 -16.50 8.81 8.33
N MET A 333 -16.83 7.68 7.66
CA MET A 333 -18.02 6.89 7.99
C MET A 333 -18.13 6.47 9.47
N PRO A 334 -17.07 6.05 10.16
CA PRO A 334 -17.17 5.70 11.57
C PRO A 334 -17.62 6.87 12.46
N TRP A 335 -17.18 8.10 12.13
CA TRP A 335 -17.61 9.31 12.83
C TRP A 335 -19.07 9.66 12.56
N ILE A 336 -19.55 9.42 11.33
CA ILE A 336 -20.96 9.59 10.97
C ILE A 336 -21.82 8.63 11.80
N PHE A 337 -21.48 7.34 11.82
CA PHE A 337 -22.22 6.35 12.61
C PHE A 337 -22.13 6.61 14.11
N TRP A 338 -20.97 7.03 14.61
CA TRP A 338 -20.82 7.43 16.00
C TRP A 338 -21.73 8.62 16.34
N SER A 339 -21.74 9.65 15.50
CA SER A 339 -22.54 10.86 15.72
C SER A 339 -24.04 10.54 15.68
N TRP A 340 -24.47 9.77 14.69
CA TRP A 340 -25.84 9.30 14.57
C TRP A 340 -26.28 8.49 15.79
N HIS A 341 -25.51 7.46 16.18
CA HIS A 341 -25.81 6.63 17.33
C HIS A 341 -25.81 7.44 18.64
N HIS A 342 -24.90 8.42 18.78
CA HIS A 342 -24.85 9.31 19.92
C HIS A 342 -26.09 10.21 20.01
N ALA A 343 -26.52 10.80 18.90
CA ALA A 343 -27.73 11.62 18.86
C ALA A 343 -28.99 10.80 19.15
N TYR A 344 -29.11 9.62 18.54
CA TYR A 344 -30.26 8.73 18.71
C TYR A 344 -30.44 8.28 20.17
N THR A 345 -29.35 7.82 20.80
CA THR A 345 -29.39 7.36 22.21
C THR A 345 -29.71 8.49 23.19
N ARG A 346 -29.24 9.73 22.92
CA ARG A 346 -29.60 10.90 23.73
C ARG A 346 -31.10 11.20 23.68
N GLU A 347 -31.69 11.14 22.49
CA GLU A 347 -33.12 11.43 22.33
C GLU A 347 -33.97 10.37 23.04
N GLN A 348 -33.64 9.08 22.92
CA GLN A 348 -34.36 8.01 23.64
C GLN A 348 -34.36 8.22 25.16
N HIS A 349 -33.22 8.58 25.75
CA HIS A 349 -33.14 8.86 27.18
C HIS A 349 -33.98 10.08 27.58
N ARG A 350 -33.99 11.13 26.73
CA ARG A 350 -34.82 12.31 26.94
C ARG A 350 -36.30 11.96 26.94
N THR A 351 -36.79 11.24 25.94
CA THR A 351 -38.20 10.82 25.86
C THR A 351 -38.61 9.96 27.05
N GLN A 352 -37.77 8.99 27.44
CA GLN A 352 -38.03 8.14 28.62
C GLN A 352 -38.11 8.97 29.92
N SER A 353 -37.23 9.96 30.09
CA SER A 353 -37.24 10.83 31.28
C SER A 353 -38.46 11.74 31.37
N THR A 354 -38.99 12.21 30.22
CA THR A 354 -40.22 13.00 30.17
C THR A 354 -41.43 12.14 30.52
N ASN A 355 -41.52 10.94 29.93
CA ASN A 355 -42.62 10.01 30.17
C ASN A 355 -42.66 9.55 31.63
N SER A 356 -41.50 9.29 32.25
CA SER A 356 -41.45 8.89 33.66
C SER A 356 -41.93 10.02 34.58
N ARG A 357 -41.53 11.27 34.33
CA ARG A 357 -42.01 12.45 35.08
C ARG A 357 -43.53 12.64 34.98
N GLN A 358 -44.08 12.56 33.77
CA GLN A 358 -45.53 12.67 33.56
C GLN A 358 -46.30 11.55 34.28
N SER A 359 -45.78 10.32 34.26
CA SER A 359 -46.40 9.20 34.98
C SER A 359 -46.41 9.38 36.50
N THR A 360 -45.33 9.95 37.07
CA THR A 360 -45.27 10.26 38.50
C THR A 360 -46.21 11.40 38.89
N GLU A 361 -46.32 12.44 38.05
CA GLU A 361 -47.26 13.56 38.28
C GLU A 361 -48.71 13.09 38.21
N HIS A 362 -49.08 12.29 37.20
CA HIS A 362 -50.43 11.75 37.08
C HIS A 362 -50.79 10.82 38.26
N ARG A 363 -49.81 10.04 38.76
CA ARG A 363 -50.02 9.18 39.94
C ARG A 363 -50.22 10.01 41.22
N ALA A 364 -49.46 11.09 41.39
CA ALA A 364 -49.59 12.01 42.53
C ALA A 364 -50.91 12.80 42.50
N GLN A 365 -51.40 13.18 41.32
CA GLN A 365 -52.72 13.80 41.17
C GLN A 365 -53.84 12.81 41.52
N SER A 366 -53.77 11.57 41.00
CA SER A 366 -54.76 10.55 41.30
C SER A 366 -54.82 10.14 42.78
N SER A 367 -53.73 10.29 43.54
CA SER A 367 -53.71 10.00 44.99
C SER A 367 -54.27 11.12 45.86
N ASN A 368 -54.42 12.34 45.32
CA ASN A 368 -55.00 13.48 46.04
C ASN A 368 -56.52 13.62 45.81
N GLU A 369 -57.09 12.83 44.90
CA GLU A 369 -58.53 12.82 44.57
C GLU A 369 -59.34 11.77 45.37
N TRP A 370 -58.70 11.05 46.30
CA TRP A 370 -59.32 10.16 47.29
C TRP A 370 -59.02 10.65 48.69
#